data_AF-A0A1B6J4V0-F1
#
_entry.id   AF-A0A1B6J4V0-F1
#
_cell.length_a   1.000
_cell.length_b   1.000
_cell.length_c   1.000
_cell.angle_alpha   90.00
_cell.angle_beta   90.00
_cell.angle_gamma   90.00
#
_symmetry.space_group_name_H-M   'P 1'
#
loop_
_entity.id
_entity.type
_entity.pdbx_description
1 polymer ?
#
loop_
_entity_poly.entity_id
_entity_poly.type
_entity_poly.pdbx_seq_one_letter_code
_entity_poly.pdbx_strand_id
1 'polypeptide(L)'
;QFVLEKTQPGLNLDALTSSHPISVSVHDPTEIEAIFDTISYSKGAALLYMLEKFLGQDTFRSGLNDYLNIHKYGNADTKDLWTVLSKHANNSIQVKTIMDTWT
;
A
#
# COMPACT_ATOMS: atom_id res chain seq x y z
N GLN A 1 -6.43 -5.72 17.93
CA GLN A 1 -7.71 -5.29 17.31
C GLN A 1 -7.60 -5.21 15.78
N PHE A 2 -6.63 -4.47 15.22
CA PHE A 2 -6.42 -4.33 13.76
C PHE A 2 -6.48 -5.63 12.93
N VAL A 3 -5.84 -6.71 13.38
CA VAL A 3 -5.82 -7.99 12.66
C VAL A 3 -7.22 -8.58 12.46
N LEU A 4 -8.10 -8.50 13.47
CA LEU A 4 -9.46 -9.04 13.40
C LEU A 4 -10.36 -8.18 12.51
N GLU A 5 -10.17 -6.86 12.54
CA GLU A 5 -11.10 -5.93 11.88
C GLU A 5 -10.71 -5.59 10.43
N LYS A 6 -9.44 -5.72 10.06
CA LYS A 6 -8.93 -5.37 8.74
C LYS A 6 -8.29 -6.57 8.05
N THR A 7 -7.32 -7.21 8.69
CA THR A 7 -6.55 -8.27 8.04
C THR A 7 -7.41 -9.50 7.72
N GLN A 8 -8.17 -10.03 8.69
CA GLN A 8 -9.00 -11.23 8.46
C GLN A 8 -10.10 -11.01 7.41
N PRO A 9 -10.90 -9.93 7.44
CA PRO A 9 -11.88 -9.66 6.39
C PRO A 9 -11.24 -9.46 5.01
N GLY A 10 -10.11 -8.75 4.95
CA GLY A 10 -9.35 -8.56 3.73
C GLY A 10 -8.90 -9.89 3.11
N LEU A 11 -8.34 -10.79 3.91
CA LEU A 11 -7.93 -12.13 3.45
C LEU A 11 -9.10 -12.98 2.94
N ASN A 12 -10.26 -12.91 3.62
CA ASN A 12 -11.44 -13.70 3.21
C ASN A 12 -11.97 -13.27 1.84
N LEU A 13 -12.05 -11.96 1.60
CA LEU A 13 -12.51 -11.43 0.31
C LEU A 13 -11.48 -11.64 -0.78
N ASP A 14 -10.20 -11.48 -0.46
CA ASP A 14 -9.11 -11.64 -1.44
C ASP A 14 -8.93 -13.09 -1.90
N ALA A 15 -9.45 -14.07 -1.14
CA ALA A 15 -9.46 -15.47 -1.52
C ALA A 15 -10.53 -15.82 -2.59
N LEU A 16 -11.45 -14.91 -2.90
CA LEU A 16 -12.47 -15.12 -3.92
C LEU A 16 -11.90 -14.90 -5.33
N THR A 17 -12.33 -15.71 -6.29
CA THR A 17 -11.95 -15.54 -7.71
C THR A 17 -12.45 -14.24 -8.32
N SER A 18 -13.46 -13.62 -7.72
CA SER A 18 -14.00 -12.31 -8.09
C SER A 18 -13.25 -11.13 -7.45
N SER A 19 -12.19 -11.37 -6.69
CA SER A 19 -11.34 -10.30 -6.14
C SER A 19 -10.58 -9.56 -7.25
N HIS A 20 -9.86 -8.50 -6.88
CA HIS A 20 -8.99 -7.73 -7.78
C HIS A 20 -7.68 -7.29 -7.10
N PRO A 21 -6.63 -6.92 -7.88
CA PRO A 21 -5.43 -6.30 -7.35
C PRO A 21 -5.72 -4.97 -6.64
N ILE A 22 -4.82 -4.52 -5.75
CA ILE A 22 -4.99 -3.22 -5.08
C ILE A 22 -4.80 -2.07 -6.08
N SER A 23 -3.83 -2.19 -6.99
CA SER A 23 -3.63 -1.21 -8.05
C SER A 23 -4.47 -1.58 -9.27
N VAL A 24 -5.57 -0.86 -9.49
CA VAL A 24 -6.45 -1.04 -10.65
C VAL A 24 -6.36 0.17 -11.58
N SER A 25 -6.23 -0.09 -12.88
CA SER A 25 -6.26 0.98 -13.88
C SER A 25 -7.70 1.42 -14.13
N VAL A 26 -8.04 2.65 -13.74
CA VAL A 26 -9.36 3.25 -13.92
C VAL A 26 -9.37 4.08 -15.20
N HIS A 27 -10.27 3.75 -16.12
CA HIS A 27 -10.37 4.44 -17.42
C HIS A 27 -11.58 5.37 -17.46
N ASP A 28 -12.63 5.03 -16.72
CA ASP A 28 -13.84 5.84 -16.56
C ASP A 28 -14.04 6.22 -15.09
N PRO A 29 -14.31 7.51 -14.76
CA PRO A 29 -14.59 7.94 -13.39
C PRO A 29 -15.72 7.17 -12.68
N THR A 30 -16.65 6.58 -13.42
CA THR A 30 -17.72 5.74 -12.85
C THR A 30 -17.21 4.41 -12.27
N GLU A 31 -16.05 3.92 -12.73
CA GLU A 31 -15.39 2.73 -12.17
C GLU A 31 -14.77 3.01 -10.80
N ILE A 32 -14.63 4.29 -10.42
CA ILE A 32 -14.08 4.69 -9.12
C ILE A 32 -14.93 4.10 -7.99
N GLU A 33 -16.26 4.14 -8.07
CA GLU A 33 -17.10 3.60 -7.00
C GLU A 33 -16.88 2.09 -6.78
N ALA A 34 -16.56 1.35 -7.84
CA ALA A 34 -16.32 -0.09 -7.77
C ALA A 34 -15.01 -0.44 -7.05
N ILE A 35 -14.00 0.45 -7.09
CA ILE A 35 -12.73 0.25 -6.37
C ILE A 35 -12.76 0.79 -4.93
N PHE A 36 -13.81 1.52 -4.52
CA PHE A 36 -14.04 1.95 -3.14
C PHE A 36 -14.60 0.80 -2.28
N ASP A 37 -13.88 -0.31 -2.27
CA ASP A 37 -14.36 -1.58 -1.73
C ASP A 37 -13.51 -2.07 -0.54
N THR A 38 -13.90 -3.21 0.02
CA THR A 38 -13.21 -3.75 1.21
C THR A 38 -11.81 -4.26 0.86
N ILE A 39 -11.52 -4.66 -0.39
CA ILE A 39 -10.17 -5.04 -0.82
C ILE A 39 -9.24 -3.83 -0.76
N SER A 40 -9.58 -2.72 -1.43
CA SER A 40 -8.76 -1.50 -1.46
C SER A 40 -8.42 -0.99 -0.06
N TYR A 41 -9.40 -0.99 0.87
CA TYR A 41 -9.16 -0.51 2.22
C TYR A 41 -8.52 -1.54 3.15
N SER A 42 -9.04 -2.77 3.21
CA SER A 42 -8.61 -3.75 4.22
C SER A 42 -7.34 -4.47 3.84
N LYS A 43 -7.22 -4.88 2.56
CA LYS A 43 -5.98 -5.49 2.04
C LYS A 43 -4.87 -4.45 1.97
N GLY A 44 -5.18 -3.24 1.48
CA GLY A 44 -4.25 -2.11 1.47
C GLY A 44 -3.72 -1.77 2.87
N ALA A 45 -4.59 -1.66 3.87
CA ALA A 45 -4.15 -1.43 5.25
C ALA A 45 -3.31 -2.57 5.81
N ALA A 46 -3.70 -3.83 5.57
CA ALA A 46 -2.95 -5.00 6.04
C ALA A 46 -1.55 -5.07 5.42
N LEU A 47 -1.42 -4.67 4.14
CA LEU A 47 -0.16 -4.61 3.41
C LEU A 47 0.74 -3.50 3.95
N LEU A 48 0.21 -2.31 4.25
CA LEU A 48 0.98 -1.25 4.93
C LEU A 48 1.42 -1.66 6.34
N TYR A 49 0.57 -2.39 7.07
CA TYR A 49 0.92 -2.93 8.38
C TYR A 49 2.06 -3.96 8.28
N MET A 50 2.00 -4.88 7.30
CA MET A 50 3.08 -5.81 7.01
C MET A 50 4.38 -5.07 6.69
N LEU A 51 4.30 -4.03 5.85
CA LEU A 51 5.46 -3.26 5.43
C LEU A 51 6.12 -2.49 6.58
N GLU A 52 5.34 -1.90 7.49
CA GLU A 52 5.88 -1.26 8.71
C GLU A 52 6.64 -2.28 9.56
N LYS A 53 6.11 -3.50 9.74
CA LYS A 53 6.80 -4.55 10.52
C LYS A 53 8.04 -5.08 9.81
N PHE A 54 8.03 -5.14 8.48
CA PHE A 54 9.16 -5.59 7.68
C PHE A 54 10.32 -4.60 7.67
N LEU A 55 10.05 -3.30 7.50
CA LEU A 55 11.08 -2.25 7.46
C LEU A 55 11.52 -1.74 8.84
N GLY A 56 10.69 -1.99 9.86
CA GLY A 56 10.82 -1.38 11.17
C GLY A 56 10.12 -0.02 11.25
N GLN A 57 9.60 0.29 12.43
CA GLN A 57 8.75 1.46 12.66
C GLN A 57 9.48 2.79 12.37
N ASP A 58 10.74 2.92 12.77
CA ASP A 58 11.50 4.17 12.59
C ASP A 58 11.77 4.46 11.12
N THR A 59 12.27 3.45 10.37
CA THR A 59 12.48 3.53 8.92
C THR A 59 11.20 3.90 8.18
N PHE A 60 10.09 3.22 8.52
CA PHE A 60 8.81 3.44 7.87
C PHE A 60 8.26 4.85 8.14
N ARG A 61 8.29 5.32 9.40
CA ARG A 61 7.81 6.65 9.77
C ARG A 61 8.67 7.77 9.18
N SER A 62 9.99 7.61 9.21
CA SER A 62 10.93 8.55 8.61
C SER A 62 10.69 8.67 7.10
N GLY A 63 10.54 7.53 6.41
CA GLY A 63 10.22 7.51 4.99
C GLY A 63 8.85 8.12 4.65
N LEU A 64 7.82 7.88 5.47
CA LEU A 64 6.52 8.54 5.29
C LEU A 64 6.61 10.06 5.48
N ASN A 65 7.38 10.54 6.47
CA ASN A 65 7.57 11.96 6.68
C ASN A 65 8.21 12.63 5.45
N ASP A 66 9.27 12.02 4.91
CA ASP A 66 9.93 12.49 3.70
C ASP A 66 9.00 12.45 2.49
N TYR A 67 8.27 11.35 2.29
CA TYR A 67 7.32 11.20 1.18
C TYR A 67 6.28 12.33 1.18
N LEU A 68 5.67 12.61 2.34
CA LEU A 68 4.69 13.68 2.48
C LEU A 68 5.32 15.07 2.23
N ASN A 69 6.56 15.30 2.70
CA ASN A 69 7.25 16.57 2.50
C ASN A 69 7.67 16.80 1.05
N ILE A 70 8.06 15.74 0.33
CA ILE A 70 8.46 15.81 -1.09
C ILE A 70 7.25 16.13 -1.97
N HIS A 71 6.11 15.50 -1.72
CA HIS A 71 4.91 15.60 -2.56
C HIS A 71 3.86 16.59 -2.04
N LYS A 72 4.17 17.38 -1.01
CA LYS A 72 3.24 18.37 -0.45
C LYS A 72 2.72 19.32 -1.53
N TYR A 73 1.41 19.58 -1.50
CA TYR A 73 0.71 20.43 -2.47
C TYR A 73 0.77 19.97 -3.93
N GLY A 74 1.17 18.72 -4.17
CA GLY A 74 1.19 18.09 -5.48
C GLY A 74 0.50 16.73 -5.47
N ASN A 75 0.85 15.92 -6.46
CA ASN A 75 0.36 14.55 -6.62
C ASN A 75 1.52 13.57 -6.46
N ALA A 76 1.18 12.31 -6.23
CA ALA A 76 2.12 11.21 -6.11
C ALA A 76 1.50 9.93 -6.70
N ASP A 77 2.38 9.03 -7.12
CA ASP A 77 2.06 7.70 -7.63
C ASP A 77 2.62 6.65 -6.66
N THR A 78 2.11 5.42 -6.73
CA THR A 78 2.49 4.29 -5.87
C THR A 78 4.01 4.05 -5.87
N LYS A 79 4.66 4.22 -7.03
CA LYS A 79 6.12 4.08 -7.18
C LYS A 79 6.93 5.11 -6.37
N ASP A 80 6.36 6.29 -6.13
CA ASP A 80 7.03 7.37 -5.41
C ASP A 80 7.19 6.99 -3.94
N LEU A 81 6.15 6.39 -3.35
CA LEU A 81 6.19 5.86 -1.98
C LEU A 81 7.27 4.77 -1.84
N TRP A 82 7.31 3.80 -2.76
CA TRP A 82 8.30 2.72 -2.73
C TRP A 82 9.73 3.23 -2.87
N THR A 83 9.93 4.27 -3.69
CA THR A 83 11.25 4.89 -3.90
C THR A 83 11.73 5.54 -2.60
N VAL A 84 10.87 6.31 -1.92
CA VAL A 84 11.23 6.95 -0.66
C VAL A 84 11.51 5.92 0.43
N LEU A 85 10.68 4.89 0.57
CA LEU A 85 10.90 3.84 1.57
C LEU A 85 12.18 3.02 1.31
N SER A 86 12.50 2.73 0.05
CA SER A 86 13.76 2.05 -0.31
C SER A 86 14.99 2.88 0.09
N LYS A 87 14.92 4.20 -0.12
CA LYS A 87 15.98 5.13 0.29
C LYS A 87 16.20 5.13 1.80
N HIS A 88 15.13 5.13 2.59
CA HIS A 88 15.21 5.07 4.06
C HIS A 88 15.67 3.69 4.57
N ALA A 89 15.41 2.62 3.83
CA ALA A 89 15.99 1.30 4.07
C ALA A 89 17.46 1.16 3.61
N ASN A 90 18.17 2.29 3.42
CA ASN A 90 19.55 2.37 2.93
C ASN A 90 19.79 1.65 1.59
N ASN A 91 18.76 1.52 0.75
CA ASN A 91 18.78 0.74 -0.50
C ASN A 91 19.23 -0.73 -0.35
N SER A 92 19.32 -1.23 0.88
CA SER A 92 19.61 -2.64 1.16
C SER A 92 18.42 -3.54 0.78
N ILE A 93 17.22 -2.96 0.84
CA ILE A 93 15.95 -3.58 0.49
C ILE A 93 15.33 -2.77 -0.64
N GLN A 94 15.11 -3.41 -1.79
CA GLN A 94 14.36 -2.83 -2.88
C GLN A 94 12.86 -2.98 -2.60
N VAL A 95 12.28 -2.02 -1.87
CA VAL A 95 10.87 -2.06 -1.46
C VAL A 95 9.96 -2.17 -2.68
N LYS A 96 10.26 -1.46 -3.76
CA LYS A 96 9.49 -1.53 -5.01
C LYS A 96 9.35 -2.97 -5.52
N THR A 97 10.46 -3.68 -5.65
CA THR A 97 10.48 -5.06 -6.18
C THR A 97 9.63 -6.01 -5.35
N ILE A 98 9.59 -5.80 -4.03
CA ILE A 98 8.76 -6.59 -3.13
C ILE A 98 7.30 -6.17 -3.28
N MET A 99 7.01 -4.87 -3.19
CA MET A 99 5.62 -4.39 -3.14
C MET A 99 4.88 -4.52 -4.46
N ASP A 100 5.57 -4.48 -5.60
CA ASP A 100 5.01 -4.75 -6.93
C ASP A 100 4.41 -6.17 -7.03
N THR A 101 4.82 -7.14 -6.18
CA THR A 101 4.19 -8.47 -6.16
C THR A 101 2.88 -8.51 -5.37
N TRP A 102 2.61 -7.48 -4.57
CA TRP A 102 1.46 -7.41 -3.67
C TRP A 102 0.42 -6.35 -4.08
N THR A 103 0.75 -5.45 -5.00
CA THR A 103 -0.10 -4.34 -5.47
C THR A 103 -0.36 -4.39 -6.96
#